data_AF-A0A317H0X3-F1
#
_entry.id   AF-A0A317H0X3-F1
#
_cell.length_a   1.000
_cell.length_b   1.000
_cell.length_c   1.000
_cell.angle_alpha   90.00
_cell.angle_beta   90.00
_cell.angle_gamma   90.00
#
_symmetry.space_group_name_H-M   'P 1'
#
loop_
_entity.id
_entity.type
_entity.pdbx_description
1 polymer ?
#
loop_
_entity_poly.entity_id
_entity_poly.type
_entity_poly.pdbx_seq_one_letter_code
_entity_poly.pdbx_strand_id
1 'polypeptide(L)'
;QEVAQYVTKSGDRVDGVATDVETVDDAASVFCYGQLVRALLGPDTLLVAAVFHPFAQPYYPYAAIAASWNVIAPMDYWHSRDIRSYSASQVERFVTDSITTIRAAMPSTPTSAAGSALPVEELGQTYDMYSDDGTGNKAPPTGAEIQSDLQTARALGCIGASFFEWQTTTQAEWASIKQFSW
;
A
#
# COMPACT_ATOMS: atom_id res chain seq x y z
N GLN A 1 21.51 4.19 -1.86
CA GLN A 1 21.73 5.07 -3.02
C GLN A 1 21.97 4.28 -4.30
N GLU A 2 22.78 3.23 -4.30
CA GLU A 2 23.13 2.48 -5.52
C GLU A 2 21.93 1.95 -6.32
N VAL A 3 20.89 1.39 -5.67
CA VAL A 3 19.72 0.85 -6.39
C VAL A 3 18.89 1.96 -7.04
N ALA A 4 18.65 3.07 -6.33
CA ALA A 4 17.81 4.17 -6.83
C ALA A 4 18.47 5.01 -7.93
N GLN A 5 19.81 4.96 -8.02
CA GLN A 5 20.58 5.67 -9.04
C GLN A 5 21.14 4.73 -10.13
N TYR A 6 20.81 3.44 -10.05
CA TYR A 6 21.28 2.45 -11.00
C TYR A 6 20.68 2.72 -12.38
N VAL A 7 21.54 2.66 -13.40
CA VAL A 7 21.15 2.74 -14.80
C VAL A 7 21.65 1.47 -15.49
N THR A 8 20.75 0.76 -16.17
CA THR A 8 21.12 -0.44 -16.93
C THR A 8 22.02 -0.08 -18.11
N LYS A 9 22.68 -1.07 -18.71
CA LYS A 9 23.46 -0.84 -19.94
C LYS A 9 22.61 -0.33 -21.11
N SER A 10 21.31 -0.62 -21.12
CA SER A 10 20.33 -0.12 -22.10
C SER A 10 19.85 1.30 -21.80
N GLY A 11 20.20 1.88 -20.65
CA GLY A 11 19.78 3.23 -20.25
C GLY A 11 18.51 3.26 -19.40
N ASP A 12 17.96 2.11 -19.03
CA ASP A 12 16.78 2.03 -18.16
C ASP A 12 17.16 2.43 -16.74
N ARG A 13 16.23 3.11 -16.06
CA ARG A 13 16.37 3.57 -14.69
C ARG A 13 15.05 3.41 -13.96
N VAL A 14 15.10 3.42 -12.64
CA VAL A 14 13.88 3.49 -11.83
C VAL A 14 13.29 4.90 -11.88
N ASP A 15 11.97 5.00 -11.94
CA ASP A 15 11.25 6.29 -11.90
C ASP A 15 10.92 6.74 -10.47
N GLY A 16 11.11 5.85 -9.49
CA GLY A 16 10.83 6.08 -8.09
C GLY A 16 11.28 4.93 -7.22
N VAL A 17 11.06 5.07 -5.91
CA VAL A 17 11.35 4.05 -4.90
C VAL A 17 10.10 3.79 -4.08
N ALA A 18 9.64 2.55 -4.09
CA ALA A 18 8.69 2.04 -3.11
C ALA A 18 9.46 1.35 -1.99
N THR A 19 9.21 1.74 -0.75
CA THR A 19 9.85 1.11 0.41
C THR A 19 8.81 0.50 1.32
N ASP A 20 9.09 -0.71 1.74
CA ASP A 20 8.35 -1.42 2.77
C ASP A 20 8.79 -0.97 4.17
N VAL A 21 7.93 -0.22 4.86
CA VAL A 21 8.25 0.43 6.14
C VAL A 21 7.56 -0.31 7.29
N GLU A 22 7.86 -1.58 7.51
CA GLU A 22 7.17 -2.39 8.53
C GLU A 22 7.90 -2.51 9.88
N THR A 23 9.22 -2.61 9.85
CA THR A 23 9.98 -3.15 11.00
C THR A 23 10.16 -2.20 12.18
N VAL A 24 9.95 -0.90 11.97
CA VAL A 24 10.01 0.13 13.01
C VAL A 24 8.78 1.01 12.88
N ASP A 25 8.00 1.11 13.95
CA ASP A 25 6.68 1.74 14.00
C ASP A 25 6.61 2.91 14.99
N ASP A 26 7.75 3.36 15.54
CA ASP A 26 7.80 4.59 16.32
C ASP A 26 7.93 5.82 15.41
N ALA A 27 7.22 6.88 15.77
CA ALA A 27 7.13 8.07 14.94
C ALA A 27 8.49 8.76 14.71
N ALA A 28 9.41 8.71 15.67
CA ALA A 28 10.69 9.42 15.57
C ALA A 28 11.63 8.72 14.58
N SER A 29 11.73 7.39 14.66
CA SER A 29 12.54 6.60 13.74
C SER A 29 11.98 6.64 12.32
N VAL A 30 10.66 6.50 12.15
CA VAL A 30 10.00 6.58 10.84
C VAL A 30 10.23 7.95 10.19
N PHE A 31 10.06 9.04 10.97
CA PHE A 31 10.33 10.39 10.50
C PHE A 31 11.81 10.55 10.09
N CYS A 32 12.74 10.14 10.95
CA CYS A 32 14.18 10.24 10.69
C CYS A 32 14.58 9.47 9.43
N TYR A 33 14.08 8.24 9.28
CA TYR A 33 14.31 7.43 8.10
C TYR A 33 13.83 8.12 6.82
N GLY A 34 12.58 8.63 6.82
CA GLY A 34 12.02 9.35 5.69
C GLY A 34 12.85 10.59 5.29
N GLN A 35 13.29 11.38 6.27
CA GLN A 35 14.13 12.56 6.03
C GLN A 35 15.50 12.18 5.44
N LEU A 36 16.12 11.10 5.94
CA LEU A 36 17.39 10.61 5.41
C LEU A 36 17.24 10.11 3.97
N VAL A 37 16.21 9.32 3.67
CA VAL A 37 15.93 8.85 2.30
C VAL A 37 15.72 10.05 1.36
N ARG A 38 14.90 11.03 1.76
CA ARG A 38 14.66 12.24 0.99
C ARG A 38 15.94 13.04 0.73
N ALA A 39 16.78 13.23 1.76
CA ALA A 39 18.04 13.95 1.61
C ALA A 39 19.02 13.22 0.67
N LEU A 40 19.03 11.89 0.68
CA LEU A 40 19.93 11.07 -0.14
C LEU A 40 19.49 10.95 -1.60
N LEU A 41 18.18 10.97 -1.87
CA LEU A 41 17.60 10.77 -3.22
C LEU A 41 17.16 12.08 -3.89
N GLY A 42 17.09 13.17 -3.13
CA GLY A 42 16.70 14.48 -3.63
C GLY A 42 15.18 14.72 -3.64
N PRO A 43 14.78 15.99 -3.84
CA PRO A 43 13.38 16.41 -3.74
C PRO A 43 12.48 15.85 -4.85
N ASP A 44 13.05 15.54 -6.02
CA ASP A 44 12.28 15.17 -7.21
C ASP A 44 12.04 13.66 -7.35
N THR A 45 12.66 12.83 -6.50
CA THR A 45 12.46 11.38 -6.55
C THR A 45 11.07 11.03 -6.04
N LEU A 46 10.29 10.26 -6.80
CA LEU A 46 9.02 9.70 -6.34
C LEU A 46 9.28 8.66 -5.24
N LEU A 47 8.75 8.90 -4.04
CA LEU A 47 8.83 7.99 -2.90
C LEU A 47 7.43 7.48 -2.52
N VAL A 48 7.24 6.17 -2.55
CA VAL A 48 6.00 5.48 -2.11
C VAL A 48 6.31 4.68 -0.85
N ALA A 49 5.57 4.93 0.23
CA ALA A 49 5.70 4.14 1.45
C ALA A 49 4.67 3.01 1.43
N ALA A 50 5.10 1.77 1.27
CA ALA A 50 4.29 0.62 1.62
C ALA A 50 4.27 0.49 3.15
N VAL A 51 3.08 0.52 3.74
CA VAL A 51 2.89 0.65 5.20
C VAL A 51 1.91 -0.37 5.73
N PHE A 52 2.00 -0.66 7.04
CA PHE A 52 0.95 -1.43 7.69
C PHE A 52 -0.41 -0.72 7.56
N HIS A 53 -1.45 -1.51 7.31
CA HIS A 53 -2.82 -1.08 7.46
C HIS A 53 -3.21 -0.97 8.96
N PRO A 54 -4.23 -0.17 9.32
CA PRO A 54 -4.56 0.12 10.72
C PRO A 54 -4.98 -1.08 11.56
N PHE A 55 -5.38 -2.19 10.93
CA PHE A 55 -5.78 -3.41 11.64
C PHE A 55 -4.59 -4.33 11.93
N ALA A 56 -3.51 -4.25 11.16
CA ALA A 56 -2.25 -4.93 11.47
C ALA A 56 -1.45 -4.15 12.52
N GLN A 57 -1.41 -2.82 12.41
CA GLN A 57 -0.73 -1.97 13.39
C GLN A 57 -1.53 -0.70 13.73
N PRO A 58 -2.37 -0.72 14.79
CA PRO A 58 -3.28 0.40 15.12
C PRO A 58 -2.61 1.73 15.45
N TYR A 59 -1.35 1.70 15.90
CA TYR A 59 -0.60 2.90 16.30
C TYR A 59 0.45 3.31 15.26
N TYR A 60 0.33 2.81 14.02
CA TYR A 60 1.30 3.08 12.98
C TYR A 60 1.40 4.60 12.68
N PRO A 61 2.62 5.18 12.56
CA PRO A 61 2.80 6.62 12.60
C PRO A 61 2.62 7.26 11.21
N TYR A 62 1.41 7.20 10.65
CA TYR A 62 1.10 7.74 9.31
C TYR A 62 1.50 9.21 9.14
N ALA A 63 1.39 10.04 10.19
CA ALA A 63 1.83 11.43 10.15
C ALA A 63 3.35 11.59 9.96
N ALA A 64 4.15 10.66 10.49
CA ALA A 64 5.61 10.66 10.32
C ALA A 64 6.00 10.27 8.89
N ILE A 65 5.31 9.27 8.31
CA ILE A 65 5.41 8.95 6.88
C ILE A 65 5.02 10.18 6.06
N ALA A 66 3.92 10.84 6.43
CA ALA A 66 3.39 11.95 5.66
C ALA A 66 4.35 13.16 5.54
N ALA A 67 5.39 13.23 6.36
CA ALA A 67 6.33 14.34 6.34
C ALA A 67 7.43 14.25 5.27
N SER A 68 7.64 13.09 4.64
CA SER A 68 8.81 12.86 3.75
C SER A 68 8.47 12.18 2.42
N TRP A 69 7.36 11.46 2.36
CA TRP A 69 6.97 10.59 1.26
C TRP A 69 6.03 11.31 0.27
N ASN A 70 5.87 10.78 -0.94
CA ASN A 70 4.96 11.34 -1.95
C ASN A 70 3.61 10.61 -1.99
N VAL A 71 3.60 9.32 -1.64
CA VAL A 71 2.41 8.46 -1.65
C VAL A 71 2.48 7.51 -0.46
N ILE A 72 1.34 7.25 0.16
CA ILE A 72 1.16 6.16 1.14
C ILE A 72 0.42 5.01 0.44
N ALA A 73 0.91 3.79 0.59
CA ALA A 73 0.33 2.57 0.07
C ALA A 73 0.09 1.57 1.22
N PRO A 74 -1.07 1.56 1.87
CA PRO A 74 -1.33 0.59 2.91
C PRO A 74 -1.45 -0.81 2.31
N MET A 75 -0.72 -1.75 2.89
CA MET A 75 -0.82 -3.17 2.59
C MET A 75 -2.13 -3.72 3.12
N ASP A 76 -3.23 -3.44 2.44
CA ASP A 76 -4.59 -3.72 2.86
C ASP A 76 -4.94 -5.19 2.59
N TYR A 77 -4.23 -6.09 3.28
CA TYR A 77 -4.41 -7.52 3.15
C TYR A 77 -5.57 -7.99 4.03
N TRP A 78 -6.77 -8.05 3.42
CA TRP A 78 -8.03 -8.25 4.15
C TRP A 78 -8.25 -9.67 4.67
N HIS A 79 -7.55 -10.68 4.15
CA HIS A 79 -7.64 -12.03 4.72
C HIS A 79 -6.91 -12.10 6.07
N SER A 80 -7.64 -12.48 7.13
CA SER A 80 -7.08 -12.83 8.43
C SER A 80 -6.78 -14.32 8.54
N ARG A 81 -6.12 -14.71 9.65
CA ARG A 81 -5.87 -16.10 10.04
C ARG A 81 -7.16 -16.92 10.23
N ASP A 82 -8.33 -16.30 10.30
CA ASP A 82 -9.58 -17.04 10.46
C ASP A 82 -9.93 -17.78 9.16
N ILE A 83 -10.16 -19.09 9.28
CA ILE A 83 -10.65 -19.91 8.16
C ILE A 83 -12.10 -19.54 7.88
N ARG A 84 -12.31 -18.66 6.91
CA ARG A 84 -13.64 -18.22 6.46
C ARG A 84 -13.58 -17.73 5.01
N SER A 85 -14.74 -17.67 4.38
CA SER A 85 -14.89 -16.94 3.12
C SER A 85 -15.02 -15.45 3.38
N TYR A 86 -14.49 -14.65 2.45
CA TYR A 86 -14.59 -13.20 2.44
C TYR A 86 -15.53 -12.78 1.31
N SER A 87 -16.53 -11.95 1.62
CA SER A 87 -17.44 -11.36 0.64
C SER A 87 -16.90 -10.02 0.13
N ALA A 88 -17.33 -9.61 -1.06
CA ALA A 88 -17.07 -8.26 -1.58
C ALA A 88 -17.41 -7.16 -0.54
N SER A 89 -18.58 -7.25 0.10
CA SER A 89 -18.99 -6.30 1.15
C SER A 89 -18.13 -6.32 2.42
N GLN A 90 -17.33 -7.36 2.66
CA GLN A 90 -16.33 -7.37 3.72
C GLN A 90 -15.06 -6.64 3.28
N VAL A 91 -14.65 -6.83 2.02
CA VAL A 91 -13.52 -6.11 1.42
C VAL A 91 -13.81 -4.61 1.35
N GLU A 92 -14.97 -4.22 0.82
CA GLU A 92 -15.41 -2.81 0.78
C GLU A 92 -15.31 -2.13 2.14
N ARG A 93 -15.79 -2.78 3.20
CA ARG A 93 -15.71 -2.24 4.56
C ARG A 93 -14.27 -2.14 5.06
N PHE A 94 -13.48 -3.19 4.87
CA PHE A 94 -12.08 -3.21 5.28
C PHE A 94 -11.29 -2.06 4.65
N VAL A 95 -11.36 -1.93 3.32
CA VAL A 95 -10.65 -0.90 2.55
C VAL A 95 -11.17 0.49 2.92
N THR A 96 -12.50 0.64 3.07
CA THR A 96 -13.09 1.92 3.53
C THR A 96 -12.54 2.33 4.89
N ASP A 97 -12.58 1.43 5.87
CA ASP A 97 -12.16 1.74 7.22
C ASP A 97 -10.64 1.98 7.29
N SER A 98 -9.83 1.25 6.52
CA SER A 98 -8.38 1.44 6.43
C SER A 98 -8.02 2.82 5.86
N ILE A 99 -8.49 3.11 4.65
CA ILE A 99 -8.16 4.36 3.93
C ILE A 99 -8.67 5.58 4.67
N THR A 100 -9.88 5.52 5.26
CA THR A 100 -10.41 6.64 6.04
C THR A 100 -9.63 6.87 7.33
N THR A 101 -9.20 5.81 8.02
CA THR A 101 -8.37 5.90 9.22
C THR A 101 -7.00 6.51 8.91
N ILE A 102 -6.34 6.08 7.84
CA ILE A 102 -5.04 6.61 7.41
C ILE A 102 -5.16 8.10 7.10
N ARG A 103 -6.17 8.51 6.34
CA ARG A 103 -6.40 9.92 6.01
C ARG A 103 -6.69 10.78 7.22
N ALA A 104 -7.44 10.26 8.19
CA ALA A 104 -7.72 10.97 9.43
C ALA A 104 -6.46 11.13 10.31
N ALA A 105 -5.51 10.20 10.22
CA ALA A 105 -4.24 10.25 10.95
C ALA A 105 -3.19 11.17 10.29
N MET A 106 -3.35 11.48 9.00
CA MET A 106 -2.45 12.40 8.30
C MET A 106 -2.73 13.87 8.67
N PRO A 107 -1.69 14.73 8.73
CA PRO A 107 -1.90 16.16 8.93
C PRO A 107 -2.79 16.75 7.84
N SER A 108 -3.79 17.54 8.26
CA SER A 108 -4.62 18.35 7.34
C SER A 108 -3.84 19.50 6.71
N THR A 109 -2.71 19.87 7.31
CA THR A 109 -1.81 20.89 6.80
C THR A 109 -0.94 20.28 5.72
N PRO A 110 -0.82 20.90 4.53
CA PRO A 110 -0.10 20.31 3.42
C PRO A 110 1.35 20.00 3.75
N THR A 111 1.75 18.74 3.57
CA THR A 111 3.15 18.31 3.69
C THR A 111 3.86 18.27 2.34
N SER A 112 3.10 18.39 1.25
CA SER A 112 3.63 18.60 -0.10
C SER A 112 3.68 20.08 -0.45
N ALA A 113 4.59 20.44 -1.37
CA ALA A 113 4.63 21.78 -1.98
C ALA A 113 3.31 22.18 -2.69
N ALA A 114 2.40 21.22 -2.93
CA ALA A 114 1.16 21.39 -3.68
C ALA A 114 -0.08 21.70 -2.82
N GLY A 115 0.03 21.78 -1.48
CA GLY A 115 -1.11 22.25 -0.68
C GLY A 115 -2.17 21.19 -0.35
N SER A 116 -1.92 19.89 -0.53
CA SER A 116 -2.87 18.80 -0.23
C SER A 116 -2.32 17.79 0.79
N ALA A 117 -3.24 17.05 1.42
CA ALA A 117 -2.92 15.77 2.05
C ALA A 117 -2.24 14.84 1.03
N LEU A 118 -1.41 13.93 1.52
CA LEU A 118 -0.70 13.01 0.64
C LEU A 118 -1.66 12.07 -0.08
N PRO A 119 -1.44 11.84 -1.39
CA PRO A 119 -2.13 10.79 -2.12
C PRO A 119 -1.98 9.42 -1.45
N VAL A 120 -3.03 8.62 -1.59
CA VAL A 120 -3.04 7.21 -1.18
C VAL A 120 -3.17 6.34 -2.43
N GLU A 121 -2.32 5.33 -2.54
CA GLU A 121 -2.43 4.23 -3.50
C GLU A 121 -2.95 3.01 -2.73
N GLU A 122 -3.90 2.27 -3.27
CA GLU A 122 -4.34 1.02 -2.64
C GLU A 122 -3.34 -0.11 -2.91
N LEU A 123 -2.85 -0.82 -1.88
CA LEU A 123 -1.97 -1.99 -2.07
C LEU A 123 -2.69 -3.24 -1.57
N GLY A 124 -3.44 -3.86 -2.47
CA GLY A 124 -4.33 -4.98 -2.18
C GLY A 124 -3.66 -6.36 -2.21
N GLN A 125 -4.43 -7.38 -1.85
CA GLN A 125 -3.99 -8.78 -1.75
C GLN A 125 -4.34 -9.60 -3.00
N THR A 126 -3.40 -10.44 -3.46
CA THR A 126 -3.58 -11.45 -4.53
C THR A 126 -2.84 -12.76 -4.24
N TYR A 127 -2.59 -13.03 -2.96
CA TYR A 127 -1.88 -14.20 -2.48
C TYR A 127 -2.58 -14.79 -1.27
N ASP A 128 -2.26 -16.05 -1.00
CA ASP A 128 -2.63 -16.71 0.25
C ASP A 128 -1.56 -16.41 1.32
N MET A 129 -1.91 -15.60 2.31
CA MET A 129 -0.97 -15.12 3.32
C MET A 129 -0.59 -16.18 4.38
N TYR A 130 -1.37 -17.26 4.51
CA TYR A 130 -1.21 -18.22 5.62
C TYR A 130 -1.08 -19.68 5.18
N SER A 131 -0.77 -19.93 3.91
CA SER A 131 -0.64 -21.29 3.36
C SER A 131 0.43 -22.14 4.08
N ASP A 132 1.54 -21.51 4.47
CA ASP A 132 2.81 -22.21 4.76
C ASP A 132 3.07 -22.46 6.26
N ASP A 133 2.33 -21.81 7.16
CA ASP A 133 2.44 -22.05 8.61
C ASP A 133 1.38 -23.03 9.15
N GLY A 134 0.48 -23.50 8.28
CA GLY A 134 -0.59 -24.43 8.62
C GLY A 134 -1.72 -23.83 9.46
N THR A 135 -1.71 -22.52 9.69
CA THR A 135 -2.60 -21.81 10.62
C THR A 135 -3.23 -20.58 9.95
N GLY A 136 -4.10 -20.81 8.99
CA GLY A 136 -4.94 -19.72 8.50
C GLY A 136 -5.86 -20.07 7.34
N ASN A 137 -6.52 -19.03 6.83
CA ASN A 137 -7.21 -19.10 5.54
C ASN A 137 -6.21 -19.54 4.47
N LYS A 138 -6.62 -20.45 3.59
CA LYS A 138 -5.74 -21.09 2.57
C LYS A 138 -6.16 -20.79 1.13
N ALA A 139 -6.99 -19.77 0.96
CA ALA A 139 -7.54 -19.41 -0.33
C ALA A 139 -7.05 -18.00 -0.68
N PRO A 140 -6.48 -17.78 -1.88
CA PRO A 140 -6.25 -16.43 -2.35
C PRO A 140 -7.61 -15.72 -2.54
N PRO A 141 -7.62 -14.38 -2.60
CA PRO A 141 -8.84 -13.65 -2.87
C PRO A 141 -9.56 -14.06 -4.16
N THR A 142 -10.88 -14.01 -4.12
CA THR A 142 -11.70 -14.22 -5.32
C THR A 142 -11.70 -12.99 -6.22
N GLY A 143 -12.03 -13.17 -7.50
CA GLY A 143 -12.18 -12.03 -8.42
C GLY A 143 -13.22 -10.99 -7.98
N ALA A 144 -14.25 -11.41 -7.24
CA ALA A 144 -15.24 -10.49 -6.66
C ALA A 144 -14.66 -9.64 -5.53
N GLU A 145 -13.74 -10.19 -4.74
CA GLU A 145 -13.00 -9.45 -3.71
C GLU A 145 -12.08 -8.42 -4.37
N ILE A 146 -11.30 -8.83 -5.38
CA ILE A 146 -10.42 -7.92 -6.14
C ILE A 146 -11.21 -6.76 -6.79
N GLN A 147 -12.37 -7.05 -7.40
CA GLN A 147 -13.22 -6.00 -7.98
C GLN A 147 -13.75 -5.06 -6.90
N SER A 148 -14.12 -5.58 -5.74
CA SER A 148 -14.62 -4.76 -4.64
C SER A 148 -13.54 -3.84 -4.10
N ASP A 149 -12.31 -4.34 -3.93
CA ASP A 149 -11.14 -3.55 -3.53
C ASP A 149 -10.90 -2.37 -4.49
N LEU A 150 -10.70 -2.67 -5.78
CA LEU A 150 -10.47 -1.67 -6.83
C LEU A 150 -11.59 -0.62 -6.91
N GLN A 151 -12.85 -1.05 -6.86
CA GLN A 151 -14.01 -0.15 -6.89
C GLN A 151 -14.02 0.78 -5.66
N THR A 152 -13.75 0.22 -4.49
CA THR A 152 -13.76 0.96 -3.22
C THR A 152 -12.63 1.97 -3.18
N ALA A 153 -11.40 1.56 -3.49
CA ALA A 153 -10.23 2.42 -3.54
C ALA A 153 -10.44 3.60 -4.51
N ARG A 154 -10.95 3.33 -5.72
CA ARG A 154 -11.29 4.38 -6.69
C ARG A 154 -12.37 5.32 -6.16
N ALA A 155 -13.44 4.78 -5.57
CA ALA A 155 -14.54 5.58 -5.03
C ALA A 155 -14.09 6.49 -3.87
N LEU A 156 -13.10 6.04 -3.09
CA LEU A 156 -12.47 6.83 -2.04
C LEU A 156 -11.45 7.83 -2.59
N GLY A 157 -11.11 7.79 -3.88
CA GLY A 157 -10.16 8.73 -4.50
C GLY A 157 -8.70 8.36 -4.24
N CYS A 158 -8.39 7.08 -4.07
CA CYS A 158 -7.01 6.61 -4.23
C CYS A 158 -6.52 6.95 -5.66
N ILE A 159 -5.22 7.16 -5.82
CA ILE A 159 -4.63 7.56 -7.12
C ILE A 159 -4.34 6.38 -8.04
N GLY A 160 -4.28 5.17 -7.48
CA GLY A 160 -3.99 3.93 -8.17
C GLY A 160 -4.22 2.75 -7.23
N ALA A 161 -4.01 1.55 -7.76
CA ALA A 161 -3.90 0.33 -6.98
C ALA A 161 -2.73 -0.52 -7.47
N SER A 162 -2.10 -1.22 -6.55
CA SER A 162 -1.13 -2.29 -6.78
C SER A 162 -1.51 -3.52 -5.96
N PHE A 163 -0.84 -4.64 -6.21
CA PHE A 163 -1.14 -5.91 -5.56
C PHE A 163 0.12 -6.67 -5.18
N PHE A 164 0.07 -7.30 -4.01
CA PHE A 164 1.05 -8.31 -3.58
C PHE A 164 0.35 -9.67 -3.48
N GLU A 165 0.90 -10.82 -3.90
CA GLU A 165 2.20 -11.05 -4.53
C GLU A 165 2.03 -11.61 -5.96
N TRP A 166 2.52 -10.88 -6.97
CA TRP A 166 2.36 -11.18 -8.41
C TRP A 166 2.79 -12.60 -8.84
N GLN A 167 3.73 -13.25 -8.13
CA GLN A 167 4.15 -14.63 -8.43
C GLN A 167 3.05 -15.65 -8.15
N THR A 168 2.09 -15.32 -7.28
CA THR A 168 1.03 -16.22 -6.82
C THR A 168 -0.36 -15.81 -7.30
N THR A 169 -0.50 -14.60 -7.88
CA THR A 169 -1.73 -14.12 -8.49
C THR A 169 -2.24 -15.09 -9.56
N THR A 170 -3.43 -15.64 -9.32
CA THR A 170 -4.11 -16.58 -10.19
C THR A 170 -4.62 -15.91 -11.47
N GLN A 171 -4.93 -16.73 -12.49
CA GLN A 171 -5.50 -16.24 -13.75
C GLN A 171 -6.84 -15.50 -13.56
N ALA A 172 -7.63 -15.89 -12.55
CA ALA A 172 -8.93 -15.27 -12.26
C ALA A 172 -8.75 -13.89 -11.61
N GLU A 173 -7.78 -13.73 -10.72
CA GLU A 173 -7.40 -12.44 -10.14
C GLU A 173 -6.85 -11.51 -11.24
N TRP A 174 -5.93 -11.99 -12.08
CA TRP A 174 -5.44 -11.21 -13.24
C TRP A 174 -6.55 -10.80 -14.20
N ALA A 175 -7.54 -11.66 -14.45
CA ALA A 175 -8.68 -11.31 -15.28
C ALA A 175 -9.51 -10.19 -14.64
N SER A 176 -9.69 -10.24 -13.33
CA SER A 176 -10.41 -9.22 -12.56
C SER A 176 -9.67 -7.88 -12.61
N ILE A 177 -8.36 -7.87 -12.34
CA ILE A 177 -7.53 -6.65 -12.41
C ILE A 177 -7.61 -6.00 -13.80
N LYS A 178 -7.45 -6.80 -14.88
CA LYS A 178 -7.46 -6.28 -16.25
C LYS A 178 -8.81 -5.75 -16.73
N GLN A 179 -9.91 -6.25 -16.16
CA GLN A 179 -11.25 -5.80 -16.53
C GLN A 179 -11.61 -4.46 -15.87
N PHE A 180 -10.94 -4.10 -14.77
CA PHE A 180 -11.19 -2.86 -14.09
C PHE A 180 -10.60 -1.67 -14.86
N SER A 181 -11.40 -0.62 -15.00
CA SER A 181 -10.95 0.65 -15.59
C SER A 181 -10.84 1.68 -14.48
N TRP A 182 -9.60 2.03 -14.12
CA TRP A 182 -9.30 3.04 -13.09
C TRP A 182 -9.84 4.43 -13.42
#